data_AF-A0A4Q5QMA0-F1
#
_entry.id   AF-A0A4Q5QMA0-F1
#
_cell.length_a   1.000
_cell.length_b   1.000
_cell.length_c   1.000
_cell.angle_alpha   90.00
_cell.angle_beta   90.00
_cell.angle_gamma   90.00
#
_symmetry.space_group_name_H-M   'P 1'
#
loop_
_entity.id
_entity.type
_entity.pdbx_description
1 polymer ?
#
loop_
_entity_poly.entity_id
_entity_poly.type
_entity_poly.pdbx_seq_one_letter_code
_entity_poly.pdbx_strand_id
1 'polypeptide(L)' 'NRAVRELTGKTTGLHIAERIVAEAKALLLHTNWSTAEIAYGLGFEYPTYFNNLFKKHTGTTPTALRAQLA' A
#
# COMPACT_ATOMS: atom_id res chain seq x y z
N ASN A 1 16.24 -7.64 14.18
CA ASN A 1 14.81 -7.91 13.89
C ASN A 1 13.97 -8.41 15.10
N ARG A 2 14.42 -8.27 16.36
CA ARG A 2 13.71 -8.82 17.55
C ARG A 2 12.84 -7.80 18.30
N ALA A 3 13.27 -6.54 18.40
CA ALA A 3 12.67 -5.55 19.31
C ALA A 3 11.26 -5.03 18.93
N VAL A 4 10.87 -5.03 17.64
CA VAL A 4 9.57 -4.48 17.20
C VAL A 4 8.41 -5.46 17.42
N ARG A 5 8.74 -6.75 17.56
CA ARG A 5 7.75 -7.84 17.65
C ARG A 5 7.11 -7.94 19.05
N GLU A 6 7.84 -7.54 20.10
CA GLU A 6 7.45 -7.73 21.50
C GLU A 6 6.43 -6.69 22.02
N LEU A 7 6.31 -5.53 21.38
CA LEU A 7 5.42 -4.45 21.85
C LEU A 7 4.09 -4.34 21.08
N THR A 8 3.98 -4.92 19.88
CA THR A 8 2.80 -4.70 19.01
C THR A 8 2.17 -5.98 18.44
N GLY A 9 2.81 -7.15 18.60
CA GLY A 9 2.35 -8.41 17.97
C GLY A 9 2.48 -8.44 16.44
N LYS A 10 3.00 -7.37 15.82
CA LYS A 10 3.18 -7.21 14.36
C LYS A 10 4.67 -7.22 14.02
N THR A 11 5.06 -7.84 12.92
CA THR A 11 6.45 -7.74 12.44
C THR A 11 6.73 -6.33 11.92
N THR A 12 7.99 -5.88 11.94
CA THR A 12 8.39 -4.57 11.38
C THR A 12 7.90 -4.39 9.94
N GLY A 13 7.93 -5.46 9.14
CA GLY A 13 7.42 -5.46 7.77
C GLY A 13 5.92 -5.19 7.66
N LEU A 14 5.11 -5.63 8.63
CA LEU A 14 3.68 -5.37 8.63
C LEU A 14 3.38 -3.88 8.92
N HIS A 15 4.10 -3.25 9.84
CA HIS A 15 3.98 -1.81 10.10
C HIS A 15 4.36 -0.97 8.89
N ILE A 16 5.43 -1.36 8.18
CA ILE A 16 5.83 -0.68 6.94
C ILE A 16 4.75 -0.85 5.87
N ALA A 17 4.23 -2.06 5.68
CA ALA A 17 3.19 -2.31 4.70
C ALA A 17 1.88 -1.57 5.02
N GLU A 18 1.48 -1.48 6.29
CA GLU A 18 0.33 -0.68 6.72
C GLU A 18 0.51 0.81 6.39
N ARG A 19 1.70 1.37 6.64
CA ARG A 19 2.02 2.76 6.26
C ARG A 19 1.99 2.97 4.75
N ILE A 20 2.60 2.07 3.98
CA ILE A 20 2.59 2.11 2.51
C ILE A 20 1.15 2.08 1.99
N VAL A 21 0.30 1.22 2.55
CA VAL A 21 -1.11 1.11 2.13
C VAL A 21 -1.91 2.35 2.50
N ALA A 22 -1.65 2.96 3.66
CA ALA A 22 -2.29 4.21 4.05
C ALA A 22 -1.93 5.35 3.08
N GLU A 23 -0.65 5.50 2.75
CA GLU A 23 -0.16 6.50 1.79
C GLU A 23 -0.73 6.25 0.40
N ALA A 24 -0.74 4.99 -0.05
CA ALA A 24 -1.33 4.61 -1.33
C ALA A 24 -2.81 4.99 -1.43
N LYS A 25 -3.60 4.82 -0.36
CA LYS A 25 -5.00 5.26 -0.32
C LYS A 25 -5.12 6.78 -0.44
N ALA A 26 -4.27 7.54 0.26
CA ALA A 26 -4.25 9.00 0.17
C ALA A 26 -3.92 9.46 -1.26
N LEU A 27 -2.90 8.86 -1.89
CA LEU A 27 -2.53 9.16 -3.28
C LEU A 27 -3.65 8.78 -4.26
N LEU A 28 -4.34 7.65 -4.04
CA LEU A 28 -5.47 7.24 -4.88
C LEU A 28 -6.63 8.25 -4.84
N LEU A 29 -6.86 8.88 -3.68
CA LEU A 29 -7.95 9.82 -3.42
C LEU A 29 -7.61 11.25 -3.85
N HIS A 30 -6.38 11.70 -3.62
CA HIS A 30 -5.98 13.10 -3.79
C HIS A 30 -5.21 13.38 -5.09
N THR A 31 -4.95 12.35 -5.90
CA THR A 31 -4.23 12.50 -7.17
C THR A 31 -4.91 11.72 -8.30
N ASN A 32 -4.71 12.20 -9.52
CA ASN A 32 -5.13 11.51 -10.74
C ASN A 32 -4.06 10.53 -11.26
N TRP A 33 -3.06 10.18 -10.43
CA TRP A 33 -1.97 9.29 -10.84
C TRP A 33 -2.47 7.89 -11.15
N SER A 34 -1.93 7.28 -12.19
CA SER A 34 -2.10 5.87 -12.49
C SER A 34 -1.58 5.00 -11.33
N THR A 35 -2.06 3.76 -11.26
CA THR A 35 -1.59 2.80 -10.24
C THR A 35 -0.09 2.51 -10.37
N ALA A 36 0.46 2.61 -11.58
CA ALA A 36 1.89 2.48 -11.84
C ALA A 36 2.68 3.67 -11.26
N GLU A 37 2.25 4.91 -11.50
CA GLU A 37 2.89 6.11 -10.95
C GLU A 37 2.88 6.11 -9.42
N ILE A 38 1.78 5.69 -8.79
CA ILE A 38 1.69 5.54 -7.34
C ILE A 38 2.69 4.48 -6.86
N ALA A 39 2.80 3.35 -7.55
CA ALA A 39 3.76 2.31 -7.18
C ALA A 39 5.21 2.83 -7.24
N TYR A 40 5.57 3.52 -8.33
CA TYR A 40 6.89 4.13 -8.47
C TYR A 40 7.17 5.19 -7.41
N GLY A 41 6.18 6.06 -7.11
CA GLY A 41 6.29 7.07 -6.06
C GLY A 41 6.45 6.49 -4.64
N LEU A 42 5.94 5.28 -4.40
CA LEU A 42 6.10 4.55 -3.15
C LEU A 42 7.38 3.69 -3.10
N GLY A 43 8.24 3.78 -4.12
CA GLY A 43 9.54 3.09 -4.18
C GLY A 43 9.47 1.65 -4.69
N PHE A 44 8.37 1.24 -5.33
CA PHE A 44 8.30 -0.07 -5.99
C PHE A 44 8.89 0.00 -7.39
N GLU A 45 9.87 -0.86 -7.65
CA GLU A 45 10.46 -1.00 -8.99
C GLU A 45 9.48 -1.66 -9.99
N TYR A 46 8.58 -2.52 -9.49
CA TYR A 46 7.55 -3.16 -10.30
C TYR A 46 6.14 -2.92 -9.71
N PRO A 47 5.22 -2.29 -10.45
CA PRO A 47 3.85 -2.06 -10.01
C PRO A 47 3.06 -3.31 -9.62
N THR A 48 3.44 -4.48 -10.14
CA THR A 48 2.84 -5.78 -9.79
C THR A 48 3.02 -6.12 -8.31
N TYR A 49 4.19 -5.84 -7.72
CA TYR A 49 4.43 -6.06 -6.29
C TYR A 49 3.58 -5.14 -5.42
N PHE A 50 3.44 -3.88 -5.82
CA PHE A 50 2.54 -2.93 -5.16
C PHE A 50 1.09 -3.42 -5.20
N ASN A 51 0.59 -3.82 -6.38
CA ASN A 51 -0.77 -4.34 -6.52
C ASN A 51 -1.04 -5.55 -5.63
N ASN A 52 -0.08 -6.48 -5.55
CA ASN A 52 -0.20 -7.67 -4.71
C ASN A 52 -0.19 -7.31 -3.22
N LEU A 53 0.71 -6.42 -2.78
CA LEU A 53 0.77 -5.95 -1.40
C LEU A 53 -0.51 -5.21 -1.01
N PHE A 54 -0.97 -4.30 -1.86
CA PHE A 54 -2.18 -3.52 -1.64
C PHE A 54 -3.41 -4.42 -1.54
N LYS A 55 -3.57 -5.36 -2.47
CA LYS A 55 -4.68 -6.33 -2.45
C LYS A 55 -4.62 -7.24 -1.23
N LYS A 56 -3.43 -7.70 -0.84
CA LYS A 56 -3.26 -8.52 0.37
C LYS A 56 -3.69 -7.79 1.64
N HIS A 57 -3.46 -6.47 1.71
CA HIS A 57 -3.77 -5.67 2.89
C HIS A 57 -5.18 -5.06 2.89
N THR A 58 -5.74 -4.73 1.73
CA THR A 58 -7.03 -4.03 1.62
C THR A 58 -8.17 -4.94 1.14
N GLY A 59 -7.85 -6.13 0.61
CA GLY A 59 -8.82 -7.03 0.00
C GLY A 59 -9.20 -6.67 -1.44
N THR A 60 -8.86 -5.47 -1.92
CA THR A 60 -9.24 -4.95 -3.24
C THR A 60 -8.03 -4.43 -4.01
N THR A 61 -8.17 -4.24 -5.33
CA THR A 61 -7.08 -3.63 -6.12
C THR A 61 -7.11 -2.11 -6.00
N PRO A 62 -5.96 -1.42 -6.19
CA PRO A 62 -5.91 0.05 -6.17
C PRO A 62 -6.92 0.69 -7.16
N THR A 63 -7.06 0.11 -8.36
CA THR A 63 -8.02 0.57 -9.37
C THR A 63 -9.47 0.39 -8.91
N ALA A 64 -9.81 -0.77 -8.32
CA ALA A 64 -11.16 -1.02 -7.82
C ALA A 64 -11.50 -0.09 -6.66
N LEU A 65 -10.55 0.19 -5.76
CA LEU A 65 -10.76 1.14 -4.68
C LEU A 65 -11.00 2.55 -5.22
N ARG A 66 -10.24 3.00 -6.22
CA ARG A 66 -10.46 4.30 -6.85
C ARG A 66 -11.86 4.41 -7.47
N ALA A 67 -12.33 3.37 -8.13
CA ALA A 67 -13.68 3.35 -8.70
C ALA A 67 -14.79 3.38 -7.63
N GLN A 68 -14.52 2.95 -6.39
CA GLN A 68 -15.45 3.05 -5.26
C GLN A 68 -15.45 4.42 -4.58
N LEU A 69 -14.41 5.24 -4.82
CA LEU A 69 -14.25 6.57 -4.22
C LEU A 69 -14.72 7.71 -5.15
N ALA A 70 -14.98 7.40 -6.42
CA ALA A 70 -15.54 8.31 -7.42
C ALA A 70 -17.06 8.19 -7.45
#